data_AF-A0AAV5V9W4-F1
#
_entry.id   AF-A0AAV5V9W4-F1
#
_cell.length_a   1.000
_cell.length_b   1.000
_cell.length_c   1.000
_cell.angle_alpha   90.00
_cell.angle_beta   90.00
_cell.angle_gamma   90.00
#
_symmetry.space_group_name_H-M   'P 1'
#
loop_
_entity.id
_entity.type
_entity.pdbx_description
1 polymer ?
#
loop_
_entity_poly.entity_id
_entity_poly.type
_entity_poly.pdbx_seq_one_letter_code
_entity_poly.pdbx_strand_id
1 'polypeptide(L)'
;SSIWDHFSKDASTDKATCKRCPSSYNFKSGTTSNLWRHMEGKHSDALASSKMDFDELCKKITRLVTVDNAAFRIVERPEFQALFPPSTRLPTCYHLAKVAMPSMVEKLRETIRERLTGKRVTLCVDQWTAKGGRLTLSCFNAHYPNIKAMALKMLPVPAISVSAERVFSAA
;
A
#
# COMPACT_ATOMS: atom_id res chain seq x y z
N SER A 1 8.01 -19.66 -2.71
CA SER A 1 9.02 -20.04 -3.72
C SER A 1 10.05 -20.93 -3.06
N SER A 2 10.24 -22.15 -3.57
CA SER A 2 11.18 -23.11 -2.99
C SER A 2 12.55 -22.91 -3.61
N ILE A 3 13.62 -22.81 -2.81
CA ILE A 3 14.99 -22.65 -3.31
C ILE A 3 15.40 -23.78 -4.28
N TRP A 4 14.76 -24.95 -4.17
CA TRP A 4 14.99 -26.12 -5.02
C TRP A 4 14.56 -25.93 -6.47
N ASP A 5 13.72 -24.94 -6.78
CA ASP A 5 13.36 -24.62 -8.16
C ASP A 5 14.60 -24.16 -8.97
N HIS A 6 15.60 -23.61 -8.27
CA HIS A 6 16.84 -23.07 -8.85
C HIS A 6 18.04 -24.02 -8.78
N PHE A 7 17.91 -25.17 -8.13
CA PHE A 7 19.01 -26.13 -7.94
C PHE A 7 18.62 -27.53 -8.41
N SER A 8 19.59 -28.26 -8.94
CA SER A 8 19.46 -29.69 -9.24
C SER A 8 20.15 -30.48 -8.13
N LYS A 9 19.41 -31.40 -7.50
CA LYS A 9 19.97 -32.32 -6.49
C LYS A 9 20.65 -33.47 -7.19
N ASP A 10 21.88 -33.77 -6.80
CA ASP A 10 22.49 -35.06 -7.09
C ASP A 10 21.92 -36.08 -6.09
N ALA A 11 21.43 -37.23 -6.56
CA ALA A 11 20.85 -38.25 -5.71
C ALA A 11 21.93 -39.14 -5.05
N SER A 12 23.15 -39.12 -5.58
CA SER A 12 24.27 -39.95 -5.13
C SER A 12 25.18 -39.25 -4.13
N THR A 13 25.16 -37.91 -4.12
CA THR A 13 25.97 -37.07 -3.23
C THR A 13 25.09 -35.97 -2.63
N ASP A 14 25.31 -35.58 -1.38
CA ASP A 14 24.61 -34.45 -0.73
C ASP A 14 25.03 -33.08 -1.33
N LYS A 15 25.05 -32.97 -2.66
CA LYS A 15 25.45 -31.81 -3.45
C LYS A 15 24.32 -31.31 -4.32
N ALA A 16 24.12 -30.00 -4.28
CA ALA A 16 23.18 -29.27 -5.10
C ALA A 16 23.94 -28.38 -6.07
N THR A 17 23.61 -28.48 -7.35
CA THR A 17 24.24 -27.68 -8.40
C THR A 17 23.27 -26.58 -8.84
N CYS A 18 23.75 -25.34 -8.91
CA CYS A 18 22.93 -24.23 -9.40
C CYS A 18 22.60 -24.44 -10.88
N LYS A 19 21.34 -24.21 -11.28
CA LYS A 19 20.94 -24.33 -12.69
C LYS A 19 21.42 -23.17 -13.57
N ARG A 20 21.94 -22.09 -12.96
CA ARG A 20 22.32 -20.84 -13.65
C ARG A 20 23.81 -20.60 -13.70
N CYS A 21 24.60 -21.34 -12.93
CA CYS A 21 26.06 -21.25 -12.95
C CYS A 21 26.68 -22.61 -12.55
N PRO A 22 27.95 -22.85 -12.87
CA PRO A 22 28.62 -24.12 -12.57
C PRO A 22 28.94 -24.34 -11.08
N SER A 23 28.38 -23.54 -10.17
CA SER A 23 28.68 -23.65 -8.73
C SER A 23 27.89 -24.80 -8.09
N SER A 24 28.58 -25.64 -7.32
CA SER A 24 27.97 -26.72 -6.54
C SER A 24 28.17 -26.51 -5.03
N TYR A 25 27.17 -26.89 -4.25
CA TYR A 25 27.12 -26.65 -2.80
C TYR A 25 26.68 -27.92 -2.07
N ASN A 26 27.35 -28.24 -0.96
CA ASN A 26 26.92 -29.33 -0.10
C ASN A 26 25.70 -28.91 0.73
N PHE A 27 24.69 -29.76 0.90
CA PHE A 27 23.52 -29.47 1.73
C PHE A 27 23.36 -30.53 2.83
N LYS A 28 24.31 -30.60 3.76
CA LYS A 28 24.21 -31.55 4.88
C LYS A 28 23.01 -31.23 5.78
N SER A 29 22.24 -32.24 6.15
CA SER A 29 21.15 -32.14 7.15
C SER A 29 19.97 -31.24 6.75
N GLY A 30 19.70 -31.03 5.46
CA GLY A 30 18.51 -30.32 4.98
C GLY A 30 18.56 -28.79 5.10
N THR A 31 19.67 -28.21 5.56
CA THR A 31 19.85 -26.76 5.65
C THR A 31 20.11 -26.16 4.27
N THR A 32 19.30 -25.18 3.85
CA THR A 32 19.40 -24.53 2.53
C THR A 32 20.03 -23.13 2.54
N SER A 33 20.57 -22.69 3.68
CA SER A 33 21.04 -21.31 3.86
C SER A 33 22.20 -20.92 2.93
N ASN A 34 23.07 -21.87 2.58
CA ASN A 34 24.16 -21.64 1.63
C ASN A 34 23.68 -21.52 0.18
N LEU A 35 22.62 -22.23 -0.20
CA LEU A 35 21.96 -22.10 -1.51
C LEU A 35 21.31 -20.71 -1.65
N TRP A 36 20.65 -20.23 -0.59
CA TRP A 36 20.09 -18.88 -0.54
C TRP A 36 21.17 -17.81 -0.66
N ARG A 37 22.24 -17.90 0.14
CA ARG A 37 23.37 -16.96 0.08
C ARG A 37 24.04 -16.93 -1.30
N HIS A 38 24.12 -18.08 -1.97
CA HIS A 38 24.59 -18.14 -3.36
C HIS A 38 23.67 -17.35 -4.29
N MET A 39 22.36 -17.60 -4.24
CA MET A 39 21.39 -16.93 -5.10
C MET A 39 21.37 -15.42 -4.87
N GLU A 40 21.45 -14.95 -3.62
CA GLU A 40 21.51 -13.52 -3.31
C GLU A 40 22.79 -12.85 -3.82
N GLY A 41 23.94 -13.52 -3.73
CA GLY A 41 25.22 -12.93 -4.11
C GLY A 41 25.55 -13.01 -5.60
N LYS A 42 25.13 -14.07 -6.30
CA LYS A 42 25.50 -14.34 -7.71
C LYS A 42 24.34 -14.20 -8.68
N HIS A 43 23.10 -14.29 -8.19
CA HIS A 43 21.90 -14.35 -9.01
C HIS A 43 20.77 -13.50 -8.40
N SER A 44 21.09 -12.30 -7.92
CA SER A 44 20.13 -11.35 -7.34
C SER A 44 18.93 -11.11 -8.27
N ASP A 45 19.20 -11.08 -9.57
CA ASP A 45 18.22 -10.81 -10.63
C ASP A 45 17.21 -11.95 -10.79
N ALA A 46 17.62 -13.18 -10.44
CA ALA A 46 16.77 -14.36 -10.42
C ALA A 46 15.75 -14.34 -9.28
N LEU A 47 16.13 -13.73 -8.15
CA LEU A 47 15.28 -13.53 -6.98
C LEU A 47 14.43 -12.25 -7.12
N ALA A 48 14.80 -11.35 -8.04
CA ALA A 48 14.11 -10.11 -8.29
C ALA A 48 12.75 -10.29 -8.99
N SER A 49 12.49 -11.42 -9.65
CA SER A 49 11.21 -11.69 -10.32
C SER A 49 10.02 -11.90 -9.35
N SER A 50 10.25 -11.84 -8.04
CA SER A 50 9.21 -11.93 -7.00
C SER A 50 9.43 -10.97 -5.83
N LYS A 51 10.19 -9.88 -6.00
CA LYS A 51 10.18 -8.78 -5.01
C LYS A 51 9.15 -7.76 -5.47
N MET A 52 7.95 -7.80 -4.88
CA MET A 52 7.03 -6.68 -5.03
C MET A 52 7.69 -5.45 -4.42
N ASP A 53 7.81 -4.39 -5.21
CA ASP A 53 8.41 -3.14 -4.77
C ASP A 53 7.66 -2.58 -3.55
N PHE A 54 8.39 -2.02 -2.59
CA PHE A 54 7.82 -1.52 -1.34
C PHE A 54 6.81 -0.39 -1.61
N ASP A 55 7.11 0.50 -2.56
CA ASP A 55 6.21 1.61 -2.90
C ASP A 55 4.90 1.09 -3.48
N GLU A 56 4.98 0.13 -4.41
CA GLU A 56 3.79 -0.49 -5.01
C GLU A 56 2.98 -1.29 -3.98
N LEU A 57 3.63 -2.00 -3.05
CA LEU A 57 2.97 -2.67 -1.93
C LEU A 57 2.29 -1.67 -0.98
N CYS A 58 2.99 -0.59 -0.63
CA CYS A 58 2.49 0.46 0.24
C CYS A 58 1.25 1.13 -0.38
N LYS A 59 1.27 1.40 -1.68
CA LYS A 59 0.14 1.93 -2.44
C LYS A 59 -1.06 0.99 -2.43
N LYS A 60 -0.86 -0.31 -2.67
CA LYS A 60 -1.93 -1.32 -2.62
C LYS A 60 -2.56 -1.44 -1.24
N ILE A 61 -1.73 -1.47 -0.18
CA ILE A 61 -2.22 -1.51 1.21
C ILE A 61 -2.96 -0.22 1.59
N THR A 62 -2.46 0.94 1.17
CA THR A 62 -3.16 2.22 1.43
C THR A 62 -4.52 2.24 0.73
N ARG A 63 -4.61 1.63 -0.45
CA ARG A 63 -5.89 1.43 -1.13
C ARG A 63 -6.83 0.52 -0.31
N LEU A 64 -6.37 -0.62 0.21
CA LEU A 64 -7.18 -1.47 1.11
C LEU A 64 -7.73 -0.68 2.32
N VAL A 65 -6.90 0.14 2.95
CA VAL A 65 -7.32 0.97 4.10
C VAL A 65 -8.35 2.02 3.70
N THR A 66 -8.15 2.69 2.58
CA THR A 66 -9.02 3.78 2.14
C THR A 66 -10.32 3.26 1.52
N VAL A 67 -10.23 2.38 0.53
CA VAL A 67 -11.38 1.90 -0.25
C VAL A 67 -12.27 0.96 0.53
N ASP A 68 -11.65 -0.01 1.20
CA ASP A 68 -12.39 -1.06 1.92
C ASP A 68 -12.65 -0.68 3.38
N ASN A 69 -12.34 0.57 3.75
CA ASN A 69 -12.49 1.10 5.10
C ASN A 69 -11.79 0.25 6.17
N ALA A 70 -10.67 -0.40 5.82
CA ALA A 70 -9.95 -1.21 6.78
C ALA A 70 -9.25 -0.34 7.82
N ALA A 71 -9.12 -0.83 9.05
CA ALA A 71 -8.34 -0.13 10.06
C ALA A 71 -6.85 -0.09 9.67
N PHE A 72 -6.16 1.04 9.86
CA PHE A 72 -4.72 1.17 9.58
C PHE A 72 -3.87 0.08 10.27
N ARG A 73 -4.29 -0.38 11.46
CA ARG A 73 -3.63 -1.45 12.22
C ARG A 73 -3.73 -2.83 11.57
N ILE A 74 -4.42 -2.99 10.43
CA ILE A 74 -4.50 -4.27 9.72
C ILE A 74 -3.11 -4.82 9.38
N VAL A 75 -2.13 -3.94 9.08
CA VAL A 75 -0.74 -4.33 8.77
C VAL A 75 0.04 -4.91 9.95
N GLU A 76 -0.47 -4.73 11.17
CA GLU A 76 0.13 -5.24 12.41
C GLU A 76 -0.50 -6.57 12.83
N ARG A 77 -1.53 -7.06 12.10
CA ARG A 77 -2.20 -8.31 12.42
C ARG A 77 -1.35 -9.51 11.95
N PRO A 78 -1.11 -10.51 12.80
CA PRO A 78 -0.34 -11.69 12.43
C PRO A 78 -0.89 -12.41 11.20
N GLU A 79 -2.21 -12.53 11.10
CA GLU A 79 -2.91 -13.20 9.99
C GLU A 79 -2.73 -12.43 8.68
N PHE A 80 -2.70 -11.10 8.76
CA PHE A 80 -2.41 -10.25 7.61
C PHE A 80 -0.95 -10.36 7.18
N GLN A 81 -0.01 -10.37 8.13
CA GLN A 81 1.42 -10.54 7.84
C GLN A 81 1.72 -11.91 7.23
N ALA A 82 0.99 -12.96 7.65
CA ALA A 82 1.10 -14.30 7.11
C ALA A 82 0.68 -14.44 5.63
N LEU A 83 -0.05 -13.46 5.07
CA LEU A 83 -0.38 -13.41 3.65
C LEU A 83 0.85 -13.13 2.77
N PHE A 84 1.93 -12.62 3.36
CA PHE A 84 3.14 -12.23 2.66
C PHE A 84 4.30 -13.17 3.01
N PRO A 85 5.28 -13.35 2.10
CA PRO A 85 6.52 -14.03 2.43
C PRO A 85 7.18 -13.42 3.68
N PRO A 86 7.82 -14.21 4.56
CA PRO A 86 8.43 -13.70 5.80
C PRO A 86 9.46 -12.59 5.60
N SER A 87 10.09 -12.52 4.44
CA SER A 87 11.07 -11.50 4.08
C SER A 87 10.46 -10.22 3.50
N THR A 88 9.14 -10.14 3.34
CA THR A 88 8.48 -8.97 2.76
C THR A 88 8.48 -7.82 3.77
N ARG A 89 9.08 -6.69 3.36
CA ARG A 89 9.00 -5.45 4.12
C ARG A 89 7.60 -4.85 3.98
N LEU A 90 6.80 -4.89 5.04
CA LEU A 90 5.48 -4.27 5.09
C LEU A 90 5.55 -2.84 5.63
N PRO A 91 4.64 -1.94 5.19
CA PRO A 91 4.50 -0.63 5.80
C PRO A 91 3.95 -0.76 7.23
N THR A 92 4.35 0.17 8.10
CA THR A 92 3.80 0.25 9.46
C THR A 92 2.50 1.06 9.47
N CYS A 93 1.68 0.89 10.51
CA CYS A 93 0.50 1.72 10.72
C CYS A 93 0.86 3.23 10.74
N TYR A 94 2.01 3.57 11.34
CA TYR A 94 2.53 4.94 11.33
C TYR A 94 2.82 5.43 9.91
N HIS A 95 3.53 4.63 9.11
CA HIS A 95 3.87 5.00 7.73
C HIS A 95 2.61 5.23 6.88
N LEU A 96 1.60 4.35 7.02
CA LEU A 96 0.33 4.54 6.33
C LEU A 96 -0.38 5.83 6.75
N ALA A 97 -0.50 6.07 8.05
CA ALA A 97 -1.27 7.20 8.58
C ALA A 97 -0.56 8.55 8.42
N LYS A 98 0.77 8.60 8.48
CA LYS A 98 1.56 9.84 8.51
C LYS A 98 2.32 10.15 7.23
N VAL A 99 2.47 9.18 6.33
CA VAL A 99 3.23 9.38 5.09
C VAL A 99 2.38 9.04 3.86
N ALA A 100 1.94 7.78 3.74
CA ALA A 100 1.27 7.32 2.53
C ALA A 100 -0.08 8.02 2.29
N MET A 101 -0.93 8.08 3.33
CA MET A 101 -2.25 8.69 3.22
C MET A 101 -2.18 10.21 2.97
N PRO A 102 -1.39 11.01 3.72
CA PRO A 102 -1.20 12.43 3.39
C PRO A 102 -0.68 12.67 1.97
N SER A 103 0.30 11.87 1.51
CA SER A 103 0.83 11.99 0.15
C SER A 103 -0.24 11.74 -0.92
N MET A 104 -1.11 10.74 -0.72
CA MET A 104 -2.22 10.46 -1.64
C MET A 104 -3.26 11.59 -1.65
N VAL A 105 -3.55 12.18 -0.49
CA VAL A 105 -4.44 13.34 -0.38
C VAL A 105 -3.89 14.54 -1.13
N GLU A 106 -2.60 14.86 -0.98
CA GLU A 106 -1.98 15.98 -1.68
C GLU A 106 -2.00 15.78 -3.21
N LYS A 107 -1.67 14.58 -3.71
CA LYS A 107 -1.78 14.28 -5.14
C LYS A 107 -3.21 14.45 -5.67
N LEU A 108 -4.23 14.08 -4.89
CA LEU A 108 -5.62 14.34 -5.26
C LEU A 108 -5.91 15.84 -5.28
N ARG A 109 -5.48 16.58 -4.25
CA ARG A 109 -5.68 18.04 -4.17
C ARG A 109 -5.05 18.76 -5.36
N GLU A 110 -3.84 18.38 -5.76
CA GLU A 110 -3.17 18.89 -6.95
C GLU A 110 -4.00 18.58 -8.21
N THR A 111 -4.41 17.33 -8.40
CA THR A 111 -5.24 16.93 -9.55
C THR A 111 -6.56 17.71 -9.62
N ILE A 112 -7.21 17.94 -8.48
CA ILE A 112 -8.44 18.74 -8.39
C ILE A 112 -8.14 20.20 -8.73
N ARG A 113 -7.08 20.78 -8.14
CA ARG A 113 -6.69 22.18 -8.34
C ARG A 113 -6.41 22.46 -9.82
N GLU A 114 -5.64 21.61 -10.48
CA GLU A 114 -5.33 21.72 -11.91
C GLU A 114 -6.61 21.74 -12.75
N ARG A 115 -7.57 20.85 -12.46
CA ARG A 115 -8.83 20.79 -13.22
C ARG A 115 -9.77 21.95 -12.96
N LEU A 116 -9.78 22.47 -11.74
CA LEU A 116 -10.65 23.58 -11.35
C LEU A 116 -10.08 24.95 -11.72
N THR A 117 -8.78 25.03 -12.07
CA THR A 117 -8.14 26.27 -12.47
C THR A 117 -8.87 26.90 -13.66
N GLY A 118 -9.35 28.14 -13.48
CA GLY A 118 -10.10 28.88 -14.50
C GLY A 118 -11.51 28.36 -14.77
N LYS A 119 -12.05 27.46 -13.93
CA LYS A 119 -13.43 26.96 -14.05
C LYS A 119 -14.36 27.64 -13.05
N ARG A 120 -15.63 27.76 -13.42
CA ARG A 120 -16.69 28.16 -12.49
C ARG A 120 -17.14 26.93 -11.70
N VAL A 121 -17.29 27.11 -10.38
CA VAL A 121 -17.82 26.10 -9.47
C VAL A 121 -19.07 26.64 -8.79
N THR A 122 -20.00 25.77 -8.44
CA THR A 122 -21.16 26.13 -7.61
C THR A 122 -20.82 25.83 -6.16
N LEU A 123 -21.05 26.77 -5.26
CA LEU A 123 -20.90 26.54 -3.82
C LEU A 123 -22.28 26.30 -3.22
N CYS A 124 -22.45 25.18 -2.53
CA CYS A 124 -23.59 24.91 -1.67
C CYS A 124 -23.13 25.04 -0.22
N VAL A 125 -23.93 25.70 0.61
CA VAL A 125 -23.67 25.80 2.04
C VAL A 125 -24.80 25.11 2.75
N ASP A 126 -24.45 24.09 3.52
CA ASP A 126 -25.40 23.43 4.39
C ASP A 126 -25.13 23.86 5.84
N GLN A 127 -26.15 24.35 6.54
CA GLN A 127 -26.00 24.88 7.89
C GLN A 127 -26.98 24.19 8.84
N TRP A 128 -26.47 23.77 9.98
CA TRP A 128 -27.25 23.15 11.05
C TRP A 128 -26.88 23.76 12.39
N THR A 129 -27.87 23.94 13.25
CA THR A 129 -27.69 24.44 14.62
C THR A 129 -27.98 23.31 15.60
N ALA A 130 -27.03 23.04 16.50
CA ALA A 130 -27.18 22.03 17.53
C ALA A 130 -28.33 22.38 18.49
N LYS A 131 -28.98 21.36 19.06
CA LYS A 131 -30.10 21.54 20.00
C LYS A 131 -29.68 22.45 21.15
N GLY A 132 -30.42 23.54 21.35
CA GLY A 132 -30.12 24.56 22.36
C GLY A 132 -29.39 25.79 21.83
N GLY A 133 -29.14 25.91 20.51
CA GLY A 133 -28.70 27.16 19.88
C GLY A 133 -27.25 27.57 20.16
N ARG A 134 -26.49 26.75 20.88
CA ARG A 134 -25.12 27.09 21.35
C ARG A 134 -24.02 26.86 20.30
N LEU A 135 -24.31 26.11 19.24
CA LEU A 135 -23.34 25.78 18.20
C LEU A 135 -24.03 25.72 16.84
N THR A 136 -23.54 26.52 15.90
CA THR A 136 -23.92 26.47 14.49
C THR A 136 -22.75 25.89 13.70
N LEU A 137 -23.03 24.87 12.90
CA LEU A 137 -22.09 24.22 12.01
C LEU A 137 -22.46 24.58 10.58
N SER A 138 -21.48 24.99 9.79
CA SER A 138 -21.65 25.28 8.37
C SER A 138 -20.70 24.42 7.55
N CYS A 139 -21.23 23.70 6.58
CA CYS A 139 -20.50 22.87 5.63
C CYS A 139 -20.51 23.56 4.26
N PHE A 140 -19.34 23.82 3.69
CA PHE A 140 -19.20 24.39 2.36
C PHE A 140 -18.84 23.29 1.37
N ASN A 141 -19.72 23.07 0.39
CA ASN A 141 -19.58 22.05 -0.64
C ASN A 141 -19.38 22.71 -2.00
N ALA A 142 -18.21 22.51 -2.62
CA ALA A 142 -17.98 22.93 -4.00
C ALA A 142 -18.41 21.84 -4.99
N HIS A 143 -19.38 22.18 -5.84
CA HIS A 143 -19.86 21.32 -6.91
C HIS A 143 -19.21 21.68 -8.25
N TYR A 144 -18.67 20.65 -8.90
CA TYR A 144 -18.17 20.70 -10.27
C TYR A 144 -18.53 19.39 -10.98
N PRO A 145 -18.98 19.41 -12.25
CA PRO A 145 -19.36 18.19 -12.96
C PRO A 145 -18.26 17.12 -12.90
N ASN A 146 -18.64 15.89 -12.57
CA ASN A 146 -17.76 14.71 -12.48
C ASN A 146 -16.62 14.75 -11.45
N ILE A 147 -16.51 15.79 -10.60
CA ILE A 147 -15.44 15.87 -9.58
C ILE A 147 -15.57 14.78 -8.52
N LYS A 148 -16.80 14.42 -8.13
CA LYS A 148 -17.07 13.35 -7.16
C LYS A 148 -16.60 11.99 -7.68
N ALA A 149 -16.91 11.67 -8.94
CA ALA A 149 -16.49 10.41 -9.56
C ALA A 149 -14.96 10.30 -9.68
N MET A 150 -14.27 11.43 -9.81
CA MET A 150 -12.80 11.46 -9.80
C MET A 150 -12.20 11.32 -8.41
N ALA A 151 -12.69 12.08 -7.44
CA ALA A 151 -12.25 12.00 -6.05
C ALA A 151 -12.41 10.56 -5.57
N LEU A 152 -13.56 9.93 -5.85
CA LEU A 152 -13.82 8.51 -5.55
C LEU A 152 -12.94 7.52 -6.32
N LYS A 153 -12.24 7.90 -7.40
CA LYS A 153 -11.24 7.03 -8.06
C LYS A 153 -9.87 7.10 -7.39
N MET A 154 -9.54 8.22 -6.74
CA MET A 154 -8.22 8.49 -6.17
C MET A 154 -8.18 8.38 -4.65
N LEU A 155 -9.26 8.74 -3.99
CA LEU A 155 -9.55 8.55 -2.57
C LEU A 155 -11.00 8.11 -2.46
N PRO A 156 -11.27 6.79 -2.50
CA PRO A 156 -12.59 6.29 -2.19
C PRO A 156 -12.72 6.40 -0.68
N VAL A 157 -13.08 7.59 -0.20
CA VAL A 157 -13.39 7.79 1.21
C VAL A 157 -14.72 7.08 1.45
N PRO A 158 -14.79 6.07 2.32
CA PRO A 158 -16.05 5.44 2.66
C PRO A 158 -16.93 6.51 3.30
N ALA A 159 -18.20 6.58 2.90
CA ALA A 159 -19.17 7.54 3.42
C ALA A 159 -19.42 7.43 4.94
N ILE A 160 -18.72 6.53 5.64
CA ILE A 160 -18.97 6.12 7.03
C ILE A 160 -17.79 6.27 7.99
N SER A 161 -16.56 6.60 7.54
CA SER A 161 -15.37 6.58 8.41
C SER A 161 -14.65 7.92 8.59
N VAL A 162 -15.22 8.99 8.08
CA VAL A 162 -14.82 10.34 8.44
C VAL A 162 -16.14 11.07 8.67
N SER A 163 -16.41 11.56 9.88
CA SER A 163 -17.27 12.75 10.00
C SER A 163 -16.76 13.69 8.92
N ALA A 164 -17.58 14.02 7.91
CA ALA A 164 -17.18 14.62 6.63
C ALA A 164 -16.32 15.92 6.74
N GLU A 165 -16.01 16.34 7.97
CA GLU A 165 -15.24 17.49 8.41
C GLU A 165 -13.74 17.49 8.07
N ARG A 166 -13.09 16.41 7.61
CA ARG A 166 -11.60 16.41 7.53
C ARG A 166 -10.91 16.09 6.20
N VAL A 167 -11.63 16.03 5.08
CA VAL A 167 -10.96 15.97 3.75
C VAL A 167 -10.77 17.38 3.16
N PHE A 168 -11.63 18.33 3.53
CA PHE A 168 -11.60 19.73 3.06
C PHE A 168 -11.19 20.75 4.13
N SER A 169 -10.92 20.36 5.37
CA SER A 169 -10.39 21.29 6.38
C SER A 169 -8.86 21.41 6.27
N ALA A 170 -8.42 22.31 5.40
CA ALA A 170 -7.15 23.01 5.55
C ALA A 170 -7.28 24.33 4.79
N ALA A 171 -7.60 25.38 5.55
CA ALA A 171 -6.94 26.67 5.34
C ALA A 171 -5.46 26.52 5.72
#